data_AF-A0A5J6LC92-F1
#
_entry.id   AF-A0A5J6LC92-F1
#
_cell.length_a   1.000
_cell.length_b   1.000
_cell.length_c   1.000
_cell.angle_alpha   90.00
_cell.angle_beta   90.00
_cell.angle_gamma   90.00
#
_symmetry.space_group_name_H-M   'P 1'
#
loop_
_entity.id
_entity.type
_entity.pdbx_description
1 polymer ?
#
loop_
_entity_poly.entity_id
_entity_poly.type
_entity_poly.pdbx_seq_one_letter_code
_entity_poly.pdbx_strand_id
1 'polypeptide(L)'
;MNKRTLVVLLMGLLIVLSGILWNITQDHSIRKVEMEYEEFKALAEQHFSTRFPDVTFNSANTEFFQEIRQNPAGWSFLVRQLVADPSVGIGIKAGASAAMLDLPPDQLAEFLEFLLALTYSDPNLMSIADSIAFNSFRGALGIRPGMLPDGSIFDHSHRPAVRRVLQHMWEHPAFPQTTREGDNPLTDLFRGR
;
A
#
# COMPACT_ATOMS: atom_id res chain seq x y z
N MET A 1 6.49 -43.21 -24.31
CA MET A 1 6.08 -42.26 -23.24
C MET A 1 4.68 -42.62 -22.78
N ASN A 2 4.45 -42.75 -21.48
CA ASN A 2 3.19 -43.30 -20.96
C ASN A 2 2.05 -42.26 -21.07
N LYS A 3 0.81 -42.68 -21.39
CA LYS A 3 -0.33 -41.75 -21.59
C LYS A 3 -0.54 -40.82 -20.38
N ARG A 4 -0.30 -41.32 -19.17
CA ARG A 4 -0.37 -40.54 -17.93
C ARG A 4 0.68 -39.42 -17.86
N THR A 5 1.90 -39.67 -18.32
CA THR A 5 2.97 -38.67 -18.33
C THR A 5 2.70 -37.55 -19.33
N LEU A 6 2.09 -37.88 -20.47
CA LEU A 6 1.67 -36.89 -21.48
C LEU A 6 0.57 -35.97 -20.93
N VAL A 7 -0.41 -36.51 -20.21
CA VAL A 7 -1.51 -35.72 -19.63
C VAL A 7 -1.01 -34.76 -18.54
N VAL A 8 -0.10 -35.21 -17.68
CA VAL A 8 0.49 -34.34 -16.64
C VAL A 8 1.30 -33.20 -17.25
N LEU A 9 2.07 -33.46 -18.30
CA LEU A 9 2.80 -32.42 -19.03
C LEU A 9 1.87 -31.43 -19.72
N LEU A 10 0.77 -31.90 -20.32
CA LEU A 10 -0.24 -31.05 -20.94
C LEU A 10 -0.96 -30.15 -19.91
N MET A 11 -1.28 -30.67 -18.73
CA MET A 11 -1.88 -29.86 -17.67
C MET A 11 -0.90 -28.84 -17.09
N GLY A 12 0.37 -29.21 -16.90
CA GLY A 12 1.41 -28.26 -16.50
C GLY A 12 1.60 -27.15 -17.53
N LEU A 13 1.59 -27.49 -18.82
CA LEU A 13 1.68 -26.51 -19.91
C LEU A 13 0.45 -25.59 -19.95
N LEU A 14 -0.75 -26.11 -19.71
CA LEU A 14 -1.99 -25.32 -19.65
C LEU A 14 -2.03 -24.37 -18.45
N ILE A 15 -1.47 -24.76 -17.30
CA ILE A 15 -1.33 -23.88 -16.13
C ILE A 15 -0.33 -22.75 -16.41
N VAL A 16 0.80 -23.07 -17.05
CA VAL A 16 1.79 -22.04 -17.45
C VAL A 16 1.20 -21.09 -18.50
N LEU A 17 0.49 -21.62 -19.51
CA LEU A 17 -0.13 -20.82 -20.56
C LEU A 17 -1.28 -19.94 -20.03
N SER A 18 -2.06 -20.42 -19.07
CA SER A 18 -3.11 -19.60 -18.43
C SER A 18 -2.52 -18.50 -17.53
N GLY A 19 -1.41 -18.76 -16.83
CA GLY A 19 -0.68 -17.72 -16.10
C GLY A 19 -0.07 -16.65 -17.01
N ILE A 20 0.47 -17.04 -18.17
CA ILE A 20 1.00 -16.11 -19.18
C ILE A 20 -0.14 -15.32 -19.85
N LEU A 21 -1.26 -15.97 -20.20
CA LEU A 21 -2.41 -15.28 -20.78
C LEU A 21 -3.06 -14.30 -19.79
N TRP A 22 -3.13 -14.61 -18.50
CA TRP A 22 -3.64 -13.68 -17.48
C TRP A 22 -2.77 -12.42 -17.37
N ASN A 23 -1.46 -12.56 -17.52
CA ASN A 23 -0.52 -11.43 -17.58
C ASN A 23 -0.66 -10.59 -18.86
N ILE A 24 -1.14 -11.18 -19.96
CA ILE A 24 -1.31 -10.51 -21.26
C ILE A 24 -2.70 -9.86 -21.38
N THR A 25 -3.74 -10.40 -20.73
CA THR A 25 -5.09 -9.83 -20.81
C THR A 25 -5.35 -8.68 -19.83
N GLN A 26 -4.42 -8.39 -18.91
CA GLN A 26 -4.37 -7.10 -18.20
C GLN A 26 -3.51 -6.08 -18.95
N ASP A 27 -3.80 -5.87 -20.24
CA ASP A 27 -3.21 -4.79 -21.01
C ASP A 27 -3.83 -3.43 -20.60
N HIS A 28 -3.53 -3.02 -19.37
CA HIS A 28 -3.08 -1.67 -19.11
C HIS A 28 -1.59 -1.84 -18.94
N SER A 29 -0.82 -1.69 -20.03
CA SER A 29 0.63 -1.75 -20.02
C SER A 29 1.19 -0.86 -18.91
N ILE A 30 1.39 -1.44 -17.72
CA ILE A 30 2.13 -0.83 -16.63
C ILE A 30 3.55 -0.71 -17.19
N ARG A 31 3.89 0.48 -17.69
CA ARG A 31 5.25 0.80 -18.06
C ARG A 31 6.04 0.77 -16.75
N LYS A 32 6.71 -0.35 -16.50
CA LYS A 32 7.68 -0.46 -15.42
C LYS A 32 8.71 0.63 -15.66
N VAL A 33 9.03 1.35 -14.60
CA VAL A 33 10.03 2.40 -14.67
C VAL A 33 11.39 1.73 -14.76
N GLU A 34 12.14 2.08 -15.80
CA GLU A 34 13.53 1.66 -15.98
C GLU A 34 14.41 2.68 -15.23
N MET A 35 14.49 2.54 -13.92
CA MET A 35 15.37 3.32 -13.04
C MET A 35 16.01 2.37 -12.04
N GLU A 36 17.30 2.55 -11.81
CA GLU A 36 18.03 1.76 -10.81
C GLU A 36 17.67 2.19 -9.39
N TYR A 37 17.70 1.23 -8.46
CA TYR A 37 17.27 1.48 -7.08
C TYR A 37 18.06 2.62 -6.40
N GLU A 38 19.38 2.67 -6.57
CA GLU A 38 20.22 3.69 -5.94
C GLU A 38 19.91 5.11 -6.48
N GLU A 39 19.59 5.22 -7.77
CA GLU A 39 19.15 6.48 -8.37
C GLU A 39 17.78 6.90 -7.82
N PHE A 40 16.83 5.95 -7.76
CA PHE A 40 15.53 6.18 -7.16
C PHE A 40 15.62 6.64 -5.70
N LYS A 41 16.47 5.97 -4.91
CA LYS A 41 16.69 6.28 -3.50
C LYS A 41 17.25 7.69 -3.32
N ALA A 42 18.24 8.08 -4.11
CA ALA A 42 18.81 9.43 -4.06
C ALA A 42 17.74 10.50 -4.38
N LEU A 43 16.90 10.27 -5.38
CA LEU A 43 15.79 11.17 -5.71
C LEU A 43 14.75 11.21 -4.59
N ALA A 44 14.40 10.07 -4.02
CA ALA A 44 13.46 9.99 -2.90
C ALA A 44 13.99 10.75 -1.67
N GLU A 45 15.28 10.62 -1.33
CA GLU A 45 15.94 11.35 -0.25
C GLU A 45 15.98 12.87 -0.49
N GLN A 46 16.08 13.29 -1.76
CA GLN A 46 16.04 14.70 -2.15
C GLN A 46 14.62 15.29 -2.09
N HIS A 47 13.62 14.52 -2.52
CA HIS A 47 12.26 15.03 -2.77
C HIS A 47 11.24 14.71 -1.67
N PHE A 48 11.47 13.70 -0.84
CA PHE A 48 10.55 13.32 0.24
C PHE A 48 11.09 13.80 1.59
N SER A 49 10.30 14.63 2.27
CA SER A 49 10.69 15.38 3.48
C SER A 49 11.29 14.51 4.59
N THR A 50 12.30 15.08 5.25
CA THR A 50 13.06 14.53 6.40
C THR A 50 12.57 15.04 7.76
N ARG A 51 11.49 15.83 7.83
CA ARG A 51 10.98 16.39 9.11
C ARG A 51 9.59 15.86 9.45
N PHE A 52 9.55 14.89 10.36
CA PHE A 52 8.40 14.59 11.19
C PHE A 52 8.37 15.57 12.38
N PRO A 53 7.49 16.57 12.33
CA PRO A 53 6.69 16.83 13.52
C PRO A 53 5.27 17.14 13.09
N ASP A 54 4.35 16.24 13.45
CA ASP A 54 2.92 16.35 13.24
C ASP A 54 2.47 16.26 11.78
N VAL A 55 1.41 15.50 11.57
CA VAL A 55 0.92 15.03 10.29
C VAL A 55 0.26 16.17 9.50
N THR A 56 1.03 17.18 9.12
CA THR A 56 0.74 18.06 8.00
C THR A 56 1.72 17.69 6.90
N PHE A 57 1.37 16.63 6.16
CA PHE A 57 1.97 16.37 4.87
C PHE A 57 1.58 17.56 3.98
N ASN A 58 2.43 18.58 3.93
CA ASN A 58 2.49 19.43 2.75
C ASN A 58 2.93 18.48 1.66
N SER A 59 1.97 17.98 0.87
CA SER A 59 2.29 17.07 -0.22
C SER A 59 3.47 17.65 -0.95
N ALA A 60 4.54 16.87 -1.05
CA ALA A 60 5.66 17.25 -1.88
C ALA A 60 5.06 17.40 -3.27
N ASN A 61 4.68 18.61 -3.67
CA ASN A 61 4.21 18.92 -5.01
C ASN A 61 5.41 18.96 -5.97
N THR A 62 6.43 18.16 -5.67
CA THR A 62 7.60 17.97 -6.51
C THR A 62 7.17 17.22 -7.75
N GLU A 63 7.82 17.53 -8.87
CA GLU A 63 7.56 16.86 -10.15
C GLU A 63 7.74 15.35 -10.00
N PHE A 64 8.77 14.91 -9.28
CA PHE A 64 9.03 13.51 -9.00
C PHE A 64 7.89 12.81 -8.23
N PHE A 65 7.30 13.45 -7.21
CA PHE A 65 6.15 12.87 -6.51
C PHE A 65 4.93 12.73 -7.44
N GLN A 66 4.68 13.74 -8.28
CA GLN A 66 3.57 13.70 -9.23
C GLN A 66 3.79 12.66 -10.33
N GLU A 67 5.04 12.49 -10.79
CA GLU A 67 5.43 11.46 -11.74
C GLU A 67 5.12 10.05 -11.19
N ILE A 68 5.44 9.80 -9.92
CA ILE A 68 5.09 8.54 -9.26
C ILE A 68 3.57 8.37 -9.21
N ARG A 69 2.83 9.40 -8.81
CA ARG A 69 1.36 9.35 -8.69
C ARG A 69 0.63 9.19 -10.02
N GLN A 70 1.22 9.59 -11.14
CA GLN A 70 0.66 9.39 -12.47
C GLN A 70 0.78 7.93 -12.95
N ASN A 71 1.74 7.17 -12.42
CA ASN A 71 1.95 5.76 -12.74
C ASN A 71 2.37 4.94 -11.50
N PRO A 72 1.57 4.91 -10.42
CA PRO A 72 2.02 4.34 -9.14
C PRO A 72 2.32 2.84 -9.23
N ALA A 73 1.62 2.14 -10.13
CA ALA A 73 1.89 0.72 -10.41
C ALA A 73 3.28 0.49 -11.01
N GLY A 74 3.72 1.38 -11.92
CA GLY A 74 5.05 1.30 -12.54
C GLY A 74 6.21 1.56 -11.57
N TRP A 75 5.96 2.34 -10.52
CA TRP A 75 6.92 2.67 -9.46
C TRP A 75 6.83 1.77 -8.22
N SER A 76 5.77 0.95 -8.09
CA SER A 76 5.49 0.19 -6.87
C SER A 76 6.66 -0.69 -6.42
N PHE A 77 7.40 -1.28 -7.36
CA PHE A 77 8.56 -2.09 -7.03
C PHE A 77 9.67 -1.29 -6.32
N LEU A 78 10.07 -0.15 -6.89
CA LEU A 78 11.11 0.73 -6.31
C LEU A 78 10.67 1.31 -4.97
N VAL A 79 9.39 1.70 -4.85
CA VAL A 79 8.81 2.18 -3.59
C VAL A 79 8.86 1.09 -2.52
N ARG A 80 8.50 -0.16 -2.84
CA ARG A 80 8.59 -1.28 -1.88
C ARG A 80 10.03 -1.55 -1.45
N GLN A 81 11.00 -1.49 -2.36
CA GLN A 81 12.42 -1.62 -2.01
C GLN A 81 12.86 -0.52 -1.03
N LEU A 82 12.50 0.73 -1.32
CA LEU A 82 12.85 1.88 -0.48
C LEU A 82 12.21 1.82 0.92
N VAL A 83 10.96 1.38 1.00
CA VAL A 83 10.28 1.20 2.30
C VAL A 83 10.91 0.06 3.12
N ALA A 84 11.34 -1.01 2.46
CA ALA A 84 12.03 -2.13 3.12
C ALA A 84 13.49 -1.82 3.51
N ASP A 85 14.12 -0.80 2.90
CA ASP A 85 15.51 -0.45 3.18
C ASP A 85 15.67 0.14 4.59
N PRO A 86 16.45 -0.50 5.49
CA PRO A 86 16.63 -0.03 6.86
C PRO A 86 17.47 1.24 6.97
N SER A 87 18.22 1.61 5.92
CA SER A 87 19.03 2.85 5.91
C SER A 87 18.23 4.10 5.54
N VAL A 88 17.03 3.93 4.96
CA VAL A 88 16.17 5.04 4.57
C VAL A 88 15.40 5.56 5.79
N GLY A 89 15.40 6.88 5.98
CA GLY A 89 14.66 7.52 7.06
C GLY A 89 13.14 7.34 6.92
N ILE A 90 12.44 7.18 8.04
CA ILE A 90 10.98 6.94 8.07
C ILE A 90 10.17 8.02 7.31
N GLY A 91 10.65 9.28 7.24
CA GLY A 91 9.97 10.37 6.53
C GLY A 91 9.95 10.17 5.03
N ILE A 92 11.04 9.68 4.48
CA ILE A 92 11.20 9.36 3.07
C ILE A 92 10.32 8.15 2.71
N LYS A 93 10.28 7.12 3.59
CA LYS A 93 9.38 5.97 3.44
C LYS A 93 7.91 6.39 3.43
N ALA A 94 7.52 7.29 4.33
CA ALA A 94 6.16 7.81 4.40
C ALA A 94 5.80 8.61 3.13
N GLY A 95 6.70 9.49 2.67
CA GLY A 95 6.50 10.25 1.44
C GLY A 95 6.35 9.38 0.20
N ALA A 96 7.22 8.38 0.03
CA ALA A 96 7.11 7.42 -1.07
C ALA A 96 5.82 6.59 -0.99
N SER A 97 5.44 6.14 0.21
CA SER A 97 4.20 5.40 0.43
C SER A 97 2.96 6.24 0.13
N ALA A 98 2.97 7.54 0.42
CA ALA A 98 1.86 8.45 0.10
C ALA A 98 1.59 8.54 -1.41
N ALA A 99 2.61 8.39 -2.26
CA ALA A 99 2.44 8.36 -3.71
C ALA A 99 1.68 7.10 -4.20
N MET A 100 1.63 6.05 -3.38
CA MET A 100 0.92 4.79 -3.70
C MET A 100 -0.59 4.88 -3.44
N LEU A 101 -1.11 5.96 -2.86
CA LEU A 101 -2.56 6.14 -2.65
C LEU A 101 -3.39 6.18 -3.94
N ASP A 102 -2.73 6.39 -5.08
CA ASP A 102 -3.34 6.34 -6.42
C ASP A 102 -3.37 4.93 -7.03
N LEU A 103 -2.84 3.92 -6.35
CA LEU A 103 -2.91 2.53 -6.83
C LEU A 103 -4.38 2.06 -6.99
N PRO A 104 -4.65 1.17 -7.96
CA PRO A 104 -5.90 0.44 -8.00
C PRO A 104 -6.20 -0.29 -6.69
N PRO A 105 -7.48 -0.47 -6.31
CA PRO A 105 -7.89 -1.04 -5.03
C PRO A 105 -7.14 -2.29 -4.57
N ASP A 106 -7.01 -3.28 -5.45
CA ASP A 106 -6.37 -4.56 -5.11
C ASP A 106 -4.86 -4.40 -4.92
N GLN A 107 -4.21 -3.57 -5.74
CA GLN A 107 -2.77 -3.27 -5.61
C GLN A 107 -2.47 -2.44 -4.36
N LEU A 108 -3.39 -1.53 -3.97
CA LEU A 108 -3.28 -0.79 -2.73
C LEU A 108 -3.42 -1.72 -1.51
N ALA A 109 -4.33 -2.70 -1.56
CA ALA A 109 -4.46 -3.71 -0.52
C ALA A 109 -3.17 -4.55 -0.40
N GLU A 110 -2.59 -5.00 -1.51
CA GLU A 110 -1.30 -5.70 -1.53
C GLU A 110 -0.14 -4.85 -1.01
N PHE A 111 -0.17 -3.54 -1.23
CA PHE A 111 0.83 -2.61 -0.69
C PHE A 111 0.67 -2.44 0.83
N LEU A 112 -0.57 -2.34 1.32
CA LEU A 112 -0.87 -2.29 2.75
C LEU A 112 -0.47 -3.59 3.47
N GLU A 113 -0.76 -4.77 2.91
CA GLU A 113 -0.32 -6.05 3.48
C GLU A 113 1.20 -6.15 3.57
N PHE A 114 1.90 -5.64 2.55
CA PHE A 114 3.36 -5.54 2.58
C PHE A 114 3.86 -4.62 3.70
N LEU A 115 3.25 -3.45 3.88
CA LEU A 115 3.59 -2.56 4.99
C LEU A 115 3.37 -3.24 6.34
N LEU A 116 2.21 -3.90 6.53
CA LEU A 116 1.90 -4.65 7.75
C LEU A 116 2.93 -5.75 8.01
N ALA A 117 3.32 -6.51 6.99
CA ALA A 117 4.35 -7.53 7.13
C ALA A 117 5.70 -6.95 7.61
N LEU A 118 6.08 -5.75 7.16
CA LEU A 118 7.28 -5.08 7.64
C LEU A 118 7.17 -4.57 9.09
N THR A 119 5.95 -4.38 9.63
CA THR A 119 5.80 -3.94 11.04
C THR A 119 6.22 -4.98 12.06
N TYR A 120 6.37 -6.26 11.66
CA TYR A 120 6.98 -7.29 12.50
C TYR A 120 8.47 -7.04 12.77
N SER A 121 9.18 -6.37 11.85
CA SER A 121 10.60 -6.02 12.01
C SER A 121 10.83 -4.57 12.43
N ASP A 122 9.97 -3.64 12.00
CA ASP A 122 10.01 -2.23 12.40
C ASP A 122 8.61 -1.71 12.75
N PRO A 123 8.23 -1.69 14.04
CA PRO A 123 6.92 -1.23 14.49
C PRO A 123 6.58 0.21 14.08
N ASN A 124 7.57 1.07 13.79
CA ASN A 124 7.32 2.45 13.38
C ASN A 124 6.61 2.53 12.03
N LEU A 125 6.73 1.50 11.19
CA LEU A 125 6.03 1.40 9.90
C LEU A 125 4.51 1.26 10.06
N MET A 126 4.01 0.91 11.26
CA MET A 126 2.57 0.89 11.53
C MET A 126 1.93 2.27 11.32
N SER A 127 2.64 3.34 11.69
CA SER A 127 2.16 4.71 11.47
C SER A 127 1.96 5.04 9.98
N ILE A 128 2.80 4.48 9.10
CA ILE A 128 2.67 4.63 7.65
C ILE A 128 1.49 3.80 7.16
N ALA A 129 1.40 2.53 7.57
CA ALA A 129 0.31 1.64 7.17
C ALA A 129 -1.05 2.23 7.56
N ASP A 130 -1.18 2.71 8.80
CA ASP A 130 -2.34 3.42 9.33
C ASP A 130 -2.67 4.65 8.46
N SER A 131 -1.70 5.53 8.22
CA SER A 131 -1.91 6.74 7.42
C SER A 131 -2.36 6.44 5.97
N ILE A 132 -1.92 5.34 5.37
CA ILE A 132 -2.34 4.91 4.03
C ILE A 132 -3.75 4.29 4.08
N ALA A 133 -4.02 3.44 5.06
CA ALA A 133 -5.32 2.79 5.25
C ALA A 133 -6.47 3.80 5.45
N PHE A 134 -6.21 4.87 6.21
CA PHE A 134 -7.15 5.98 6.45
C PHE A 134 -7.02 7.13 5.46
N ASN A 135 -6.20 6.98 4.42
CA ASN A 135 -6.02 7.97 3.37
C ASN A 135 -5.67 9.39 3.91
N SER A 136 -4.95 9.46 5.03
CA SER A 136 -4.68 10.71 5.74
C SER A 136 -3.89 11.69 4.87
N PHE A 137 -3.02 11.20 3.97
CA PHE A 137 -2.21 12.04 3.09
C PHE A 137 -2.95 12.73 1.93
N ARG A 138 -4.21 12.38 1.63
CA ARG A 138 -5.03 13.02 0.57
C ARG A 138 -6.01 14.09 1.08
N GLY A 139 -5.94 14.45 2.37
CA GLY A 139 -6.82 15.46 2.95
C GLY A 139 -7.94 14.89 3.83
N ALA A 140 -7.86 13.61 4.21
CA ALA A 140 -8.71 13.04 5.27
C ALA A 140 -8.15 13.29 6.68
N LEU A 141 -7.06 14.05 6.82
CA LEU A 141 -6.54 14.49 8.12
C LEU A 141 -7.63 15.27 8.88
N GLY A 142 -8.14 14.65 9.96
CA GLY A 142 -9.15 15.24 10.83
C GLY A 142 -10.60 14.86 10.53
N ILE A 143 -10.88 14.03 9.52
CA ILE A 143 -12.23 13.49 9.29
C ILE A 143 -12.40 12.23 10.16
N ARG A 144 -13.30 12.26 11.15
CA ARG A 144 -13.61 11.14 12.06
C ARG A 144 -14.76 10.28 11.53
N PRO A 145 -14.82 8.98 11.87
CA PRO A 145 -15.99 8.14 11.61
C PRO A 145 -17.30 8.88 11.91
N GLY A 146 -18.23 8.89 10.94
CA GLY A 146 -19.52 9.57 11.06
C GLY A 146 -19.56 11.05 10.65
N MET A 147 -18.42 11.68 10.31
CA MET A 147 -18.38 13.06 9.79
C MET A 147 -18.70 13.15 8.28
N LEU A 148 -18.80 12.02 7.59
CA LEU A 148 -19.30 11.92 6.22
C LEU A 148 -20.64 11.15 6.21
N PRO A 149 -21.63 11.62 5.43
CA PRO A 149 -23.03 11.14 5.47
C PRO A 149 -23.21 9.67 5.08
N ASP A 150 -22.17 9.05 4.51
CA ASP A 150 -22.15 7.68 4.00
C ASP A 150 -20.93 6.89 4.52
N GLY A 151 -20.37 7.20 5.69
CA GLY A 151 -19.21 6.45 6.23
C GLY A 151 -17.98 6.42 5.29
N SER A 152 -17.97 7.27 4.25
CA SER A 152 -17.07 7.25 3.09
C SER A 152 -15.66 7.76 3.35
N ILE A 153 -15.29 7.95 4.60
CA ILE A 153 -13.86 7.98 4.98
C ILE A 153 -13.22 6.66 4.54
N PHE A 154 -14.07 5.62 4.49
CA PHE A 154 -13.82 4.32 3.91
C PHE A 154 -14.65 4.16 2.63
N ASP A 155 -14.22 4.69 1.50
CA ASP A 155 -14.63 4.10 0.21
C ASP A 155 -13.93 2.73 -0.01
N HIS A 156 -13.95 1.90 1.04
CA HIS A 156 -13.53 0.50 1.10
C HIS A 156 -14.74 -0.43 1.22
N SER A 157 -15.95 0.13 1.37
CA SER A 157 -17.21 -0.63 1.47
C SER A 157 -17.50 -1.48 0.21
N HIS A 158 -16.93 -1.10 -0.93
CA HIS A 158 -16.97 -1.85 -2.19
C HIS A 158 -15.69 -2.68 -2.46
N ARG A 159 -14.76 -2.79 -1.49
CA ARG A 159 -13.42 -3.37 -1.68
C ARG A 159 -13.11 -4.47 -0.64
N PRO A 160 -13.60 -5.71 -0.84
CA PRO A 160 -13.44 -6.81 0.11
C PRO A 160 -11.98 -7.11 0.51
N ALA A 161 -11.04 -6.93 -0.43
CA ALA A 161 -9.61 -7.10 -0.18
C ALA A 161 -9.12 -6.13 0.90
N VAL A 162 -9.46 -4.85 0.80
CA VAL A 162 -9.04 -3.81 1.75
C VAL A 162 -9.61 -4.06 3.15
N ARG A 163 -10.88 -4.46 3.27
CA ARG A 163 -11.48 -4.79 4.58
C ARG A 163 -10.70 -5.88 5.32
N ARG A 164 -10.18 -6.89 4.60
CA ARG A 164 -9.33 -7.94 5.19
C ARG A 164 -8.03 -7.36 5.73
N VAL A 165 -7.38 -6.48 4.98
CA VAL A 165 -6.14 -5.82 5.42
C VAL A 165 -6.39 -4.95 6.66
N LEU A 166 -7.52 -4.24 6.72
CA LEU A 166 -7.90 -3.46 7.90
C LEU A 166 -8.15 -4.35 9.12
N GLN A 167 -8.73 -5.55 8.93
CA GLN A 167 -8.88 -6.52 10.01
C GLN A 167 -7.51 -7.00 10.51
N HIS A 168 -6.61 -7.37 9.59
CA HIS A 168 -5.25 -7.77 9.94
C HIS A 168 -4.48 -6.65 10.66
N MET A 169 -4.64 -5.41 10.22
CA MET A 169 -4.09 -4.24 10.90
C MET A 169 -4.61 -4.11 12.33
N TRP A 170 -5.92 -4.24 12.54
CA TRP A 170 -6.53 -4.16 13.87
C TRP A 170 -6.03 -5.26 14.83
N GLU A 171 -5.85 -6.47 14.30
CA GLU A 171 -5.33 -7.63 15.03
C GLU A 171 -3.82 -7.58 15.25
N HIS A 172 -3.11 -6.66 14.58
CA HIS A 172 -1.66 -6.63 14.59
C HIS A 172 -1.09 -6.20 15.96
N PRO A 173 -0.06 -6.88 16.51
CA PRO A 173 0.52 -6.54 17.82
C PRO A 173 1.10 -5.12 17.92
N ALA A 174 1.60 -4.58 16.80
CA ALA A 174 2.13 -3.23 16.72
C ALA A 174 1.05 -2.14 16.56
N PHE A 175 -0.21 -2.51 16.36
CA PHE A 175 -1.29 -1.54 16.22
C PHE A 175 -1.62 -0.91 17.58
N PRO A 176 -1.75 0.43 17.66
CA PRO A 176 -2.09 1.10 18.92
C PRO A 176 -3.43 0.59 19.46
N GLN A 177 -3.38 -0.20 20.53
CA GLN A 177 -4.58 -0.68 21.20
C GLN A 177 -5.22 0.47 21.96
N THR A 178 -6.38 0.93 21.50
CA THR A 178 -7.16 1.95 22.22
C THR A 178 -8.12 1.28 23.21
N THR A 179 -8.25 1.88 24.39
CA THR A 179 -9.12 1.39 25.46
C THR A 179 -10.56 1.87 25.33
N ARG A 180 -10.85 2.85 24.47
CA ARG A 180 -12.17 3.48 24.34
C ARG A 180 -12.68 3.42 22.89
N GLU A 181 -13.98 3.16 22.76
CA GLU A 181 -14.75 3.29 21.51
C GLU A 181 -14.77 4.76 21.06
N GLY A 182 -14.58 5.01 19.76
CA GLY A 182 -14.42 6.34 19.18
C GLY A 182 -13.00 6.93 19.18
N ASP A 183 -12.03 6.28 19.82
CA ASP A 183 -10.62 6.74 19.80
C ASP A 183 -9.89 6.34 18.51
N ASN A 184 -10.33 5.24 17.86
CA ASN A 184 -9.73 4.74 16.63
C ASN A 184 -10.82 4.20 15.67
N PRO A 185 -10.80 4.62 14.39
CA PRO A 185 -11.78 4.16 13.40
C PRO A 185 -11.90 2.64 13.21
N LEU A 186 -10.85 1.84 13.43
CA LEU A 186 -10.94 0.36 13.38
C LEU A 186 -11.69 -0.23 14.56
N THR A 187 -11.58 0.39 15.74
CA THR A 187 -12.33 -0.05 16.91
C THR A 187 -13.82 0.09 16.65
N ASP A 188 -14.25 1.21 16.06
CA ASP A 188 -15.65 1.41 15.69
C ASP A 188 -16.09 0.43 14.58
N LEU A 189 -15.21 0.18 13.59
CA LEU A 189 -15.51 -0.68 12.45
C LEU A 189 -15.75 -2.15 12.82
N PHE A 190 -15.03 -2.65 13.84
CA PHE A 190 -14.98 -4.08 14.10
C PHE A 190 -15.31 -4.50 15.55
N ARG A 191 -15.26 -3.59 16.53
CA ARG A 191 -15.70 -3.85 17.91
C ARG A 191 -17.20 -3.57 18.09
N GLY A 192 -17.77 -2.68 17.28
CA GLY A 192 -19.19 -2.26 17.32
C GLY A 192 -20.20 -3.21 16.64
N ARG A 193 -19.93 -4.52 16.56
CA ARG A 193 -20.85 -5.54 16.05
C ARG A 193 -20.86 -6.79 16.90
#